data_AF-A0A927GRU6-F1
#
_entry.id   AF-A0A927GRU6-F1
#
_cell.length_a   1.000
_cell.length_b   1.000
_cell.length_c   1.000
_cell.angle_alpha   90.00
_cell.angle_beta   90.00
_cell.angle_gamma   90.00
#
_symmetry.space_group_name_H-M   'P 1'
#
loop_
_entity.id
_entity.type
_entity.pdbx_description
1 polymer ?
#
loop_
_entity_poly.entity_id
_entity_poly.type
_entity_poly.pdbx_seq_one_letter_code
_entity_poly.pdbx_strand_id
1 'polypeptide(L)' 'MRKLLSLRHWRNVFIRIYRLLRARDVALMDKLLFLVPVVLYWVLPDALPMMPLDDIGVTMLVAQWFASRMERKYGDVR' A
#
# COMPACT_ATOMS: atom_id res chain seq x y z
N MET A 1 16.53 12.15 -10.07
CA MET A 1 15.98 12.62 -8.78
C MET A 1 14.71 13.43 -9.07
N ARG A 2 13.51 12.84 -9.05
CA ARG A 2 12.37 13.19 -8.16
C ARG A 2 11.16 12.27 -8.47
N LYS A 3 11.36 10.94 -8.56
CA LYS A 3 10.29 10.00 -8.98
C LYS A 3 9.14 9.88 -7.95
N LEU A 4 9.37 10.25 -6.69
CA LEU A 4 8.40 10.19 -5.60
C LEU A 4 7.23 11.17 -5.76
N LEU A 5 7.36 12.23 -6.57
CA LEU A 5 6.31 13.22 -6.84
C LEU A 5 5.62 13.00 -8.20
N SER A 6 5.99 11.96 -8.95
CA SER A 6 5.40 11.73 -10.26
C SER A 6 4.04 11.08 -10.12
N LEU A 7 2.97 11.79 -10.48
CA LEU A 7 1.60 11.27 -10.54
C LEU A 7 1.49 9.96 -11.34
N ARG A 8 2.29 9.81 -12.41
CA ARG A 8 2.38 8.57 -13.19
C ARG A 8 2.93 7.40 -12.38
N HIS A 9 3.89 7.65 -11.50
CA HIS A 9 4.47 6.62 -10.63
C HIS A 9 3.41 6.13 -9.65
N TRP A 10 2.74 7.05 -8.95
CA TRP A 10 1.65 6.73 -8.03
C TRP A 10 0.51 5.98 -8.71
N ARG A 11 0.09 6.42 -9.91
CA ARG A 11 -0.93 5.70 -10.70
C ARG A 11 -0.54 4.24 -10.95
N ASN A 12 0.71 3.98 -11.34
CA ASN A 12 1.18 2.62 -11.60
C ASN A 12 1.26 1.78 -10.33
N VAL A 13 1.63 2.38 -9.18
CA VAL A 13 1.63 1.69 -7.88
C VAL A 13 0.20 1.27 -7.51
N PHE A 14 -0.78 2.17 -7.59
CA PHE A 14 -2.18 1.84 -7.29
C PHE A 14 -2.73 0.73 -8.21
N ILE A 15 -2.46 0.79 -9.51
CA ILE A 15 -2.89 -0.24 -10.47
C ILE A 15 -2.26 -1.60 -10.14
N ARG A 16 -0.96 -1.63 -9.77
CA ARG A 16 -0.26 -2.87 -9.36
C ARG A 16 -0.86 -3.46 -8.10
N ILE A 17 -1.12 -2.64 -7.08
CA ILE A 17 -1.78 -3.07 -5.84
C ILE A 17 -3.15 -3.68 -6.14
N TYR A 18 -3.97 -3.01 -6.96
CA TYR A 18 -5.28 -3.53 -7.35
C TYR A 18 -5.19 -4.88 -8.08
N ARG A 19 -4.21 -5.02 -8.99
CA ARG A 19 -3.94 -6.29 -9.66
C ARG A 19 -3.51 -7.40 -8.69
N LEU A 20 -2.62 -7.11 -7.74
CA LEU A 20 -2.16 -8.07 -6.74
C LEU A 20 -3.29 -8.51 -5.79
N LEU A 21 -4.15 -7.59 -5.38
CA LEU A 21 -5.34 -7.91 -4.58
C LEU A 21 -6.32 -8.81 -5.34
N ARG A 22 -6.51 -8.57 -6.65
CA ARG A 22 -7.40 -9.36 -7.50
C ARG A 22 -6.80 -10.69 -7.98
N ALA A 23 -5.48 -10.80 -8.05
CA ALA A 23 -4.79 -12.01 -8.51
C ALA A 23 -5.08 -13.21 -7.61
N ARG A 24 -5.36 -14.37 -8.21
CA ARG A 24 -5.61 -15.63 -7.47
C ARG A 24 -4.34 -16.29 -6.95
N ASP A 25 -3.20 -16.05 -7.60
CA ASP A 25 -1.89 -16.61 -7.22
C ASP A 25 -1.26 -15.96 -5.98
N VAL A 26 -1.81 -14.84 -5.51
CA VAL A 26 -1.33 -14.17 -4.29
C VAL A 26 -2.01 -14.79 -3.08
N ALA A 27 -1.22 -15.29 -2.13
CA ALA A 27 -1.72 -15.89 -0.91
C ALA A 27 -2.59 -14.89 -0.12
N LEU A 28 -3.69 -15.40 0.45
CA LEU A 28 -4.64 -14.61 1.23
C LEU A 28 -3.98 -13.85 2.39
N MET A 29 -2.97 -14.46 3.03
CA MET A 29 -2.15 -13.80 4.06
C MET A 29 -1.44 -12.54 3.56
N ASP A 30 -0.91 -12.55 2.34
CA ASP A 30 -0.21 -11.38 1.78
C ASP A 30 -1.19 -10.29 1.38
N LYS A 31 -2.43 -10.66 0.99
CA LYS A 31 -3.52 -9.70 0.81
C LYS A 31 -3.91 -9.07 2.14
N LEU A 32 -4.02 -9.87 3.21
CA LEU A 32 -4.29 -9.41 4.56
C LEU A 32 -3.19 -8.49 5.08
N LEU A 33 -1.92 -8.73 4.75
CA LEU A 33 -0.81 -7.86 5.16
C LEU A 33 -0.95 -6.41 4.64
N PHE A 34 -1.61 -6.22 3.49
CA PHE A 34 -1.94 -4.90 2.95
C PHE A 34 -3.30 -4.40 3.44
N LEU A 35 -4.30 -5.28 3.48
CA LEU A 35 -5.67 -4.95 3.86
C LEU A 35 -5.77 -4.55 5.33
N VAL A 36 -5.05 -5.23 6.24
CA VAL A 36 -5.08 -4.99 7.69
C VAL A 36 -4.67 -3.55 8.02
N PRO A 37 -3.51 -3.02 7.59
CA PRO A 37 -3.16 -1.63 7.89
C PRO A 37 -4.14 -0.63 7.25
N VAL A 38 -4.68 -0.92 6.06
CA VAL A 38 -5.67 -0.06 5.39
C VAL A 38 -7.00 -0.02 6.15
N VAL A 39 -7.50 -1.18 6.58
CA VAL A 39 -8.77 -1.30 7.34
C VAL A 39 -8.60 -0.76 8.75
N LEU A 40 -7.47 -1.04 9.41
CA LEU A 40 -7.15 -0.43 10.69
C LEU A 40 -7.12 1.09 10.57
N TYR A 41 -6.46 1.63 9.55
CA TYR A 41 -6.47 3.06 9.26
C TYR A 41 -7.85 3.61 8.92
N TRP A 42 -8.77 2.82 8.35
CA TRP A 42 -10.13 3.27 8.05
C TRP A 42 -11.03 3.25 9.29
N VAL A 43 -10.79 2.35 10.25
CA VAL A 43 -11.62 2.18 11.46
C VAL A 43 -11.08 2.98 12.67
N LEU A 44 -9.76 3.18 12.77
CA LEU A 44 -9.15 4.03 13.80
C LEU A 44 -9.67 5.50 13.84
N PRO A 45 -9.90 6.20 12.71
CA PRO A 45 -10.32 7.59 12.74
C PRO A 45 -11.71 7.79 13.34
N ASP A 46 -12.59 6.79 13.28
CA ASP A 46 -13.88 6.83 13.98
C ASP A 46 -13.71 6.76 15.52
N ALA A 47 -12.54 6.30 16.01
CA ALA A 47 -12.23 6.19 17.43
C ALA A 47 -11.37 7.34 17.99
N LEU A 48 -10.79 8.20 17.14
CA LEU A 48 -9.88 9.27 17.55
C LEU A 48 -10.31 10.62 16.95
N PRO A 49 -11.13 11.42 17.67
CA PRO A 49 -11.40 12.79 17.27
C PRO A 49 -10.16 13.63 17.58
N MET A 50 -9.57 14.25 16.55
CA MET A 50 -8.40 15.14 16.60
C MET A 50 -7.00 14.49 16.58
N MET A 51 -6.69 13.73 15.51
CA MET A 51 -5.29 13.59 15.08
C MET A 51 -5.00 14.53 13.89
N PRO A 52 -4.20 15.60 14.07
CA PRO A 52 -3.82 16.50 12.99
C PRO A 52 -2.49 16.10 12.32
N LEU A 53 -2.16 14.80 12.25
CA LEU A 53 -0.83 14.31 11.81
C LEU A 53 -0.93 13.18 10.77
N ASP A 54 -0.47 13.50 9.55
CA ASP A 54 0.37 12.66 8.68
C ASP A 54 -0.21 11.64 7.66
N ASP A 55 -1.38 11.87 7.07
CA ASP A 55 -2.04 10.93 6.12
C ASP A 55 -1.25 10.55 4.85
N ILE A 56 -0.34 11.40 4.36
CA ILE A 56 0.42 11.14 3.13
C ILE A 56 1.78 10.49 3.42
N GLY A 57 2.52 10.97 4.43
CA GLY A 57 3.89 10.52 4.68
C GLY A 57 3.97 9.06 5.13
N VAL A 58 3.10 8.67 6.08
CA VAL A 58 3.05 7.30 6.61
C VAL A 58 2.55 6.33 5.54
N THR A 59 1.50 6.70 4.82
CA THR A 59 0.97 5.91 3.70
C THR A 59 2.01 5.70 2.61
N MET A 60 2.80 6.74 2.27
CA MET A 60 3.89 6.62 1.30
C MET A 60 5.00 5.67 1.77
N LEU A 61 5.37 5.72 3.05
CA LEU A 61 6.38 4.81 3.64
C LEU A 61 5.89 3.36 3.65
N VAL A 62 4.65 3.12 4.10
CA VAL A 62 4.05 1.78 4.14
C VAL A 62 3.90 1.22 2.73
N ALA A 63 3.44 2.03 1.77
CA ALA A 63 3.31 1.63 0.37
C ALA A 63 4.67 1.27 -0.25
N GLN A 64 5.72 2.06 0.03
CA GLN A 64 7.07 1.81 -0.49
C GLN A 64 7.67 0.54 0.14
N TRP A 65 7.50 0.36 1.45
CA TRP A 65 7.93 -0.85 2.16
C TRP A 65 7.22 -2.10 1.63
N PHE A 66 5.89 -2.04 1.47
CA PHE A 66 5.10 -3.15 0.97
C PHE A 66 5.51 -3.52 -0.46
N ALA A 67 5.69 -2.53 -1.34
CA ALA A 67 6.16 -2.75 -2.71
C ALA A 67 7.53 -3.44 -2.75
N SER A 68 8.51 -2.94 -1.99
CA SER A 68 9.84 -3.55 -1.91
C SER A 68 9.83 -4.96 -1.32
N ARG A 69 8.93 -5.23 -0.35
CA ARG A 69 8.78 -6.56 0.25
C ARG A 69 8.20 -7.56 -0.74
N MET A 70 7.19 -7.16 -1.51
CA MET A 70 6.55 -8.04 -2.50
C MET A 70 7.45 -8.31 -3.70
N GLU A 71 8.20 -7.31 -4.17
CA GLU A 71 9.21 -7.51 -5.22
C GLU A 71 10.31 -8.50 -4.80
N ARG A 72 10.76 -8.46 -3.53
CA ARG A 72 11.73 -9.44 -3.02
C ARG A 72 11.15 -10.84 -2.87
N LYS A 73 9.87 -10.97 -2.52
CA LYS A 73 9.23 -12.27 -2.22
C LYS A 73 8.75 -12.99 -3.48
N TYR A 74 8.23 -12.26 -4.46
CA TYR A 74 7.59 -12.82 -5.66
C TYR A 74 8.34 -12.48 -6.97
N GLY A 75 9.36 -11.63 -6.93
CA GLY A 75 9.97 -11.06 -8.14
C GLY A 75 9.07 -9.99 -8.79
N ASP A 76 9.54 -9.39 -9.89
CA ASP A 76 8.71 -8.50 -10.71
C ASP A 76 7.56 -9.31 -11.32
N VAL A 77 6.38 -9.19 -10.71
CA VAL A 77 5.13 -9.74 -11.25
C VAL A 77 4.84 -8.97 -12.54
N ARG A 78 5.31 -9.50 -13.67
CA ARG A 78 5.06 -8.96 -15.02
C ARG A 78 3.60 -9.13 -15.43
#